data_AF-A0A525CWA7-F1
#
_entry.id   AF-A0A525CWA7-F1
#
_cell.length_a   1.000
_cell.length_b   1.000
_cell.length_c   1.000
_cell.angle_alpha   90.00
_cell.angle_beta   90.00
_cell.angle_gamma   90.00
#
_symmetry.space_group_name_H-M   'P 1'
#
loop_
_entity.id
_entity.type
_entity.pdbx_description
1 polymer ?
#
loop_
_entity_poly.entity_id
_entity_poly.type
_entity_poly.pdbx_seq_one_letter_code
_entity_poly.pdbx_strand_id
1 'polypeptide(L)'
;MRATIIFNAFFVLFVITTPSLAKPNYIDAIPLKQVVKTPVGPLKYNNTLEVPIITWGGDIATIYANGNNRTTADKSIFSDAGLRVRLSRVDNFTDQLSSYISGKSPFLRCTIGMCSQAMELLNQNQATKPVFIYQLTWSAGGDALVVKENIKTTKDLKGKTIAVQAYGPHVDYLTKVLSDAGLNLRDIKIKWLPDLTGTDNSPMTAFYESDIDAAFVIIPDALALTSNGTVGTGAEDSVKGAQILMSTKTANRIIADVYAVRSDFYQSNRNVVDAFVHSLFKAQEKITTIMSGSGNDKKKLLESSADILLDAKEAIADAEGLYLDAEFAGYHGNLKFFQNSKYPRNINKLASEAQSSFKTIGLLASTSKITTANIDYKRMEAGLVNTAKVEQPKFDKTQVAAVVSRKQQQGTLGSDELFSFEVFFKPNQNDFSADLYADSFQKVIEFASTYGGALITVEGHSDPMGYLRKRKANAPDVVLNRIKQSAKNLSLSRAVKVREEIINFAERSGVVLDGSQFATIGHGINQPNTGICGSVPCPPKTEQEWLSNMRVQFRIIQVEAESSVFKPL
;
A
#
# COMPACT_ATOMS: atom_id res chain seq x y z
N MET A 1 -43.00 35.94 56.44
CA MET A 1 -41.66 36.52 56.21
C MET A 1 -40.73 35.40 55.80
N ARG A 2 -40.15 35.49 54.60
CA ARG A 2 -39.30 34.45 54.00
C ARG A 2 -37.93 34.46 54.67
N ALA A 3 -37.51 33.32 55.21
CA ALA A 3 -36.16 33.10 55.72
C ALA A 3 -35.24 32.73 54.54
N THR A 4 -34.17 33.49 54.38
CA THR A 4 -33.16 33.31 53.33
C THR A 4 -32.06 32.41 53.88
N ILE A 5 -31.91 31.22 53.31
CA ILE A 5 -30.83 30.27 53.60
C ILE A 5 -29.63 30.65 52.71
N ILE A 6 -28.51 31.01 53.33
CA ILE A 6 -27.23 31.27 52.66
C ILE A 6 -26.55 29.93 52.40
N PHE A 7 -26.40 29.57 51.13
CA PHE A 7 -25.66 28.38 50.68
C PHE A 7 -24.18 28.77 50.48
N ASN A 8 -23.29 28.23 51.29
CA ASN A 8 -21.84 28.34 51.10
C ASN A 8 -21.41 27.43 49.94
N ALA A 9 -20.95 28.02 48.84
CA ALA A 9 -20.37 27.30 47.71
C ALA A 9 -18.89 27.00 47.98
N PHE A 10 -18.57 25.72 48.19
CA PHE A 10 -17.19 25.22 48.12
C PHE A 10 -16.81 25.08 46.64
N PHE A 11 -15.90 25.93 46.17
CA PHE A 11 -15.25 25.79 44.87
C PHE A 11 -14.19 24.69 44.96
N VAL A 12 -14.51 23.48 44.49
CA VAL A 12 -13.52 22.44 44.24
C VAL A 12 -12.88 22.74 42.89
N LEU A 13 -11.65 23.26 42.92
CA LEU A 13 -10.83 23.51 41.75
C LEU A 13 -10.40 22.14 41.18
N PHE A 14 -11.12 21.63 40.18
CA PHE A 14 -10.63 20.52 39.36
C PHE A 14 -9.45 21.04 38.53
N VAL A 15 -8.23 20.71 38.97
CA VAL A 15 -7.03 20.87 38.15
C VAL A 15 -7.12 19.84 37.04
N ILE A 16 -7.56 20.28 35.85
CA ILE A 16 -7.44 19.51 34.62
C ILE A 16 -5.95 19.49 34.29
N THR A 17 -5.22 18.48 34.78
CA THR A 17 -3.88 18.19 34.28
C THR A 17 -4.04 17.61 32.89
N THR A 18 -3.98 18.42 31.84
CA THR A 18 -3.74 17.90 30.49
C THR A 18 -2.38 17.22 30.53
N PRO A 19 -2.26 15.90 30.26
CA PRO A 19 -0.95 15.30 30.11
C PRO A 19 -0.28 16.01 28.93
N SER A 20 0.76 16.78 29.20
CA SER A 20 1.62 17.30 28.15
C SER A 20 2.37 16.11 27.60
N LEU A 21 1.93 15.58 26.45
CA LEU A 21 2.73 14.62 25.69
C LEU A 21 4.12 15.23 25.49
N ALA A 22 5.16 14.44 25.78
CA ALA A 22 6.53 14.88 25.53
C ALA A 22 6.69 15.16 24.03
N LYS A 23 7.36 16.27 23.68
CA LYS A 23 7.63 16.56 22.28
C LYS A 23 8.51 15.46 21.68
N PRO A 24 8.17 14.90 20.50
CA PRO A 24 8.99 13.90 19.85
C PRO A 24 10.40 14.41 19.54
N ASN A 25 11.37 13.52 19.68
CA ASN A 25 12.73 13.78 19.22
C ASN A 25 12.85 13.48 17.72
N TYR A 26 12.84 14.55 16.93
CA TYR A 26 13.12 14.47 15.50
C TYR A 26 14.59 14.18 15.24
N ILE A 27 14.86 13.37 14.22
CA ILE A 27 16.21 13.04 13.76
C ILE A 27 16.44 13.55 12.33
N ASP A 28 17.70 13.61 11.93
CA ASP A 28 18.04 13.79 10.51
C ASP A 28 18.18 12.43 9.85
N ALA A 29 17.36 12.16 8.83
CA ALA A 29 17.54 10.99 8.00
C ALA A 29 18.68 11.25 7.01
N ILE A 30 19.80 10.55 7.20
CA ILE A 30 20.99 10.58 6.34
C ILE A 30 21.22 9.19 5.73
N PRO A 31 22.04 9.04 4.67
CA PRO A 31 22.29 7.72 4.08
C PRO A 31 22.72 6.68 5.11
N LEU A 32 22.18 5.45 5.03
CA LEU A 32 22.47 4.38 6.01
C LEU A 32 23.95 4.03 6.12
N LYS A 33 24.75 4.22 5.06
CA LYS A 33 26.23 4.12 5.11
C LYS A 33 26.89 5.08 6.10
N GLN A 34 26.22 6.17 6.43
CA GLN A 34 26.66 7.19 7.39
C GLN A 34 26.20 6.87 8.81
N VAL A 35 25.11 6.13 8.97
CA VAL A 35 24.53 5.73 10.26
C VAL A 35 25.18 4.45 10.79
N VAL A 36 25.20 3.39 9.98
CA VAL A 36 25.73 2.09 10.38
C VAL A 36 27.23 2.03 10.14
N LYS A 37 28.01 1.89 11.22
CA LYS A 37 29.48 1.85 11.20
C LYS A 37 30.09 0.48 11.48
N THR A 38 29.25 -0.54 11.60
CA THR A 38 29.66 -1.90 11.91
C THR A 38 30.66 -2.41 10.87
N PRO A 39 31.86 -2.88 11.27
CA PRO A 39 32.82 -3.43 10.32
C PRO A 39 32.32 -4.78 9.77
N VAL A 40 32.66 -5.05 8.51
CA VAL A 40 32.34 -6.33 7.87
C VAL A 40 33.06 -7.46 8.62
N GLY A 41 32.29 -8.42 9.12
CA GLY A 41 32.79 -9.60 9.82
C GLY A 41 32.62 -10.89 9.02
N PRO A 42 33.41 -11.94 9.36
CA PRO A 42 33.20 -13.27 8.80
C PRO A 42 31.84 -13.84 9.25
N LEU A 43 31.26 -14.73 8.44
CA LEU A 43 30.05 -15.45 8.81
C LEU A 43 30.27 -16.28 10.07
N LYS A 44 29.39 -16.13 11.06
CA LYS A 44 29.40 -16.89 12.32
C LYS A 44 28.46 -18.12 12.26
N TYR A 45 28.16 -18.59 11.05
CA TYR A 45 27.27 -19.72 10.82
C TYR A 45 27.90 -21.03 11.32
N ASN A 46 27.25 -21.66 12.31
CA ASN A 46 27.68 -22.92 12.92
C ASN A 46 26.60 -24.01 12.77
N ASN A 47 26.07 -24.16 11.55
CA ASN A 47 24.92 -25.02 11.25
C ASN A 47 23.61 -24.62 11.95
N THR A 48 23.53 -23.41 12.52
CA THR A 48 22.29 -22.78 12.99
C THR A 48 22.09 -21.46 12.26
N LEU A 49 20.94 -21.30 11.61
CA LEU A 49 20.53 -20.09 10.91
C LEU A 49 19.95 -19.09 11.91
N GLU A 50 20.66 -17.98 12.15
CA GLU A 50 20.11 -16.84 12.86
C GLU A 50 19.21 -16.05 11.90
N VAL A 51 17.89 -16.12 12.07
CA VAL A 51 16.92 -15.49 11.17
C VAL A 51 16.18 -14.39 11.92
N PRO A 52 16.27 -13.12 11.47
CA PRO A 52 15.49 -12.05 12.06
C PRO A 52 14.02 -12.16 11.62
N ILE A 53 13.11 -11.87 12.54
CA ILE A 53 11.69 -11.60 12.30
C ILE A 53 11.37 -10.22 12.89
N ILE A 54 10.22 -9.64 12.58
CA ILE A 54 9.75 -8.40 13.20
C ILE A 54 8.31 -8.56 13.71
N THR A 55 7.79 -7.60 14.46
CA THR A 55 6.37 -7.51 14.84
C THR A 55 5.50 -7.28 13.60
N TRP A 56 5.29 -8.34 12.82
CA TRP A 56 4.49 -8.34 11.59
C TRP A 56 3.91 -9.73 11.31
N GLY A 57 2.67 -9.78 10.83
CA GLY A 57 1.98 -11.05 10.59
C GLY A 57 2.61 -11.94 9.52
N GLY A 58 3.34 -11.36 8.57
CA GLY A 58 4.06 -12.14 7.54
C GLY A 58 5.09 -13.11 8.12
N ASP A 59 5.62 -12.85 9.31
CA ASP A 59 6.58 -13.72 9.98
C ASP A 59 5.92 -14.93 10.69
N ILE A 60 4.58 -15.00 10.76
CA ILE A 60 3.83 -16.15 11.30
C ILE A 60 4.12 -17.44 10.52
N ALA A 61 4.31 -17.35 9.20
CA ALA A 61 4.72 -18.51 8.39
C ALA A 61 6.10 -19.03 8.80
N THR A 62 7.05 -18.12 9.08
CA THR A 62 8.39 -18.48 9.54
C THR A 62 8.35 -19.11 10.94
N ILE A 63 7.52 -18.58 11.85
CA ILE A 63 7.29 -19.14 13.19
C ILE A 63 6.71 -20.55 13.09
N TYR A 64 5.69 -20.75 12.25
CA TYR A 64 5.08 -22.05 12.03
C TYR A 64 6.05 -23.05 11.40
N ALA A 65 6.83 -22.64 10.41
CA ALA A 65 7.86 -23.47 9.79
C ALA A 65 8.89 -23.97 10.82
N ASN A 66 9.16 -23.16 11.86
CA ASN A 66 10.06 -23.49 12.96
C ASN A 66 9.43 -24.34 14.07
N GLY A 67 8.14 -24.69 13.94
CA GLY A 67 7.39 -25.49 14.90
C GLY A 67 6.78 -24.66 16.03
N ASN A 68 6.32 -23.44 15.73
CA ASN A 68 5.70 -22.51 16.71
C ASN A 68 6.64 -22.16 17.87
N ASN A 69 7.93 -22.01 17.58
CA ASN A 69 8.97 -21.80 18.59
C ASN A 69 10.08 -20.88 18.06
N ARG A 70 10.80 -20.20 18.96
CA ARG A 70 11.98 -19.38 18.61
C ARG A 70 13.16 -20.23 18.17
N THR A 71 13.34 -21.42 18.73
CA THR A 71 14.35 -22.40 18.27
C THR A 71 13.64 -23.58 17.61
N THR A 72 14.19 -24.10 16.51
CA THR A 72 13.58 -25.20 15.75
C THR A 72 13.16 -26.35 16.65
N ALA A 73 11.87 -26.67 16.62
CA ALA A 73 11.32 -27.84 17.27
C ALA A 73 11.49 -29.09 16.41
N ASP A 74 11.59 -30.26 17.06
CA ASP A 74 11.58 -31.55 16.36
C ASP A 74 10.28 -31.74 15.58
N LYS A 75 10.36 -32.38 14.40
CA LYS A 75 9.23 -32.61 13.48
C LYS A 75 8.56 -31.32 12.96
N SER A 76 9.22 -30.18 13.11
CA SER A 76 8.83 -28.95 12.40
C SER A 76 9.21 -29.03 10.93
N ILE A 77 8.62 -28.17 10.09
CA ILE A 77 8.91 -28.12 8.65
C ILE A 77 10.40 -27.80 8.40
N PHE A 78 11.02 -26.96 9.23
CA PHE A 78 12.45 -26.71 9.16
C PHE A 78 13.27 -27.92 9.62
N SER A 79 12.92 -28.58 10.73
CA SER A 79 13.62 -29.78 11.19
C SER A 79 13.57 -30.92 10.16
N ASP A 80 12.40 -31.16 9.56
CA ASP A 80 12.21 -32.17 8.51
C ASP A 80 13.01 -31.87 7.23
N ALA A 81 13.32 -30.60 6.98
CA ALA A 81 14.19 -30.15 5.90
C ALA A 81 15.69 -30.15 6.28
N GLY A 82 16.05 -30.64 7.48
CA GLY A 82 17.42 -30.67 7.99
C GLY A 82 17.94 -29.29 8.43
N LEU A 83 17.06 -28.32 8.63
CA LEU A 83 17.42 -26.96 9.02
C LEU A 83 17.35 -26.78 10.54
N ARG A 84 18.30 -26.04 11.08
CA ARG A 84 18.27 -25.53 12.46
C ARG A 84 18.23 -24.02 12.39
N VAL A 85 17.19 -23.43 12.93
CA VAL A 85 16.85 -22.01 12.85
C VAL A 85 16.61 -21.47 14.25
N ARG A 86 17.17 -20.29 14.51
CA ARG A 86 16.89 -19.48 15.69
C ARG A 86 16.30 -18.16 15.24
N LEU A 87 15.06 -17.91 15.65
CA LEU A 87 14.32 -16.69 15.36
C LEU A 87 14.61 -15.64 16.43
N SER A 88 14.89 -14.41 16.00
CA SER A 88 15.03 -13.25 16.87
C SER A 88 14.16 -12.11 16.35
N ARG A 89 13.32 -11.54 17.20
CA ARG A 89 12.54 -10.34 16.88
C ARG A 89 13.48 -9.12 16.90
N VAL A 90 13.62 -8.44 15.77
CA VAL A 90 14.52 -7.28 15.59
C VAL A 90 13.83 -6.19 14.77
N ASP A 91 13.00 -5.38 15.42
CA ASP A 91 12.21 -4.34 14.77
C ASP A 91 13.03 -3.14 14.30
N ASN A 92 14.17 -2.87 14.96
CA ASN A 92 15.08 -1.82 14.52
C ASN A 92 15.93 -2.30 13.32
N PHE A 93 15.74 -1.66 12.17
CA PHE A 93 16.43 -2.07 10.94
C PHE A 93 17.94 -1.85 10.99
N THR A 94 18.43 -0.82 11.69
CA THR A 94 19.87 -0.57 11.82
C THR A 94 20.59 -1.63 12.65
N ASP A 95 19.89 -2.23 13.62
CA ASP A 95 20.38 -3.38 14.40
C ASP A 95 20.43 -4.66 13.56
N GLN A 96 19.42 -4.89 12.70
CA GLN A 96 19.47 -5.97 11.70
C GLN A 96 20.66 -5.81 10.75
N LEU A 97 20.87 -4.60 10.20
CA LEU A 97 22.01 -4.31 9.31
C LEU A 97 23.35 -4.57 10.00
N SER A 98 23.49 -4.16 11.27
CA SER A 98 24.70 -4.43 12.05
C SER A 98 24.92 -5.93 12.28
N SER A 99 23.88 -6.68 12.62
CA SER A 99 23.94 -8.14 12.78
C SER A 99 24.30 -8.85 11.47
N TYR A 100 23.78 -8.38 10.35
CA TYR A 100 24.07 -8.91 9.02
C TYR A 100 25.50 -8.63 8.58
N ILE A 101 25.95 -7.38 8.65
CA ILE A 101 27.30 -6.95 8.24
C ILE A 101 28.39 -7.63 9.08
N SER A 102 28.18 -7.73 10.40
CA SER A 102 29.12 -8.41 11.31
C SER A 102 29.16 -9.93 11.15
N GLY A 103 28.24 -10.50 10.35
CA GLY A 103 28.13 -11.94 10.09
C GLY A 103 27.46 -12.73 11.21
N LYS A 104 26.86 -12.05 12.20
CA LYS A 104 26.05 -12.70 13.24
C LYS A 104 24.83 -13.40 12.63
N SER A 105 24.16 -12.75 11.69
CA SER A 105 23.08 -13.35 10.91
C SER A 105 23.45 -13.33 9.42
N PRO A 106 23.22 -14.43 8.68
CA PRO A 106 23.32 -14.39 7.23
C PRO A 106 22.07 -13.79 6.56
N PHE A 107 21.01 -13.46 7.31
CA PHE A 107 19.72 -13.02 6.79
C PHE A 107 19.43 -11.54 7.08
N LEU A 108 18.68 -10.91 6.18
CA LEU A 108 17.96 -9.67 6.39
C LEU A 108 16.48 -9.92 6.19
N ARG A 109 15.65 -9.41 7.11
CA ARG A 109 14.20 -9.27 6.97
C ARG A 109 13.91 -7.78 6.77
N CYS A 110 13.40 -7.42 5.61
CA CYS A 110 13.14 -6.02 5.26
C CYS A 110 11.95 -5.90 4.30
N THR A 111 11.44 -4.69 4.10
CA THR A 111 10.68 -4.39 2.88
C THR A 111 11.66 -4.14 1.72
N ILE A 112 11.19 -4.21 0.47
CA ILE A 112 12.01 -3.80 -0.68
C ILE A 112 12.48 -2.36 -0.56
N GLY A 113 11.65 -1.43 -0.05
CA GLY A 113 12.07 -0.07 0.28
C GLY A 113 13.25 -0.05 1.24
N MET A 114 13.10 -0.64 2.43
CA MET A 114 14.15 -0.67 3.45
C MET A 114 15.47 -1.24 2.91
N CYS A 115 15.41 -2.41 2.25
CA CYS A 115 16.60 -3.02 1.67
C CYS A 115 17.20 -2.18 0.52
N SER A 116 16.38 -1.54 -0.31
CA SER A 116 16.82 -0.61 -1.35
C SER A 116 17.61 0.56 -0.78
N GLN A 117 17.18 1.09 0.37
CA GLN A 117 17.87 2.17 1.07
C GLN A 117 19.21 1.72 1.67
N ALA A 118 19.35 0.44 2.02
CA ALA A 118 20.59 -0.13 2.55
C ALA A 118 21.60 -0.55 1.47
N MET A 119 21.22 -0.58 0.18
CA MET A 119 22.07 -1.14 -0.89
C MET A 119 23.45 -0.48 -0.97
N GLU A 120 23.55 0.84 -0.80
CA GLU A 120 24.84 1.54 -0.86
C GLU A 120 25.79 1.10 0.27
N LEU A 121 25.27 0.89 1.48
CA LEU A 121 26.01 0.35 2.62
C LEU A 121 26.42 -1.11 2.36
N LEU A 122 25.48 -1.96 1.96
CA LEU A 122 25.71 -3.39 1.83
C LEU A 122 26.61 -3.76 0.64
N ASN A 123 26.65 -2.92 -0.40
CA ASN A 123 27.48 -3.12 -1.59
C ASN A 123 28.96 -2.73 -1.41
N GLN A 124 29.34 -2.14 -0.27
CA GLN A 124 30.73 -1.76 0.01
C GLN A 124 31.69 -2.96 0.07
N ASN A 125 31.16 -4.15 0.37
CA ASN A 125 31.92 -5.39 0.38
C ASN A 125 31.17 -6.47 -0.41
N GLN A 126 31.90 -7.25 -1.22
CA GLN A 126 31.30 -8.32 -2.01
C GLN A 126 30.54 -9.33 -1.14
N ALA A 127 31.08 -9.71 0.02
CA ALA A 127 30.49 -10.70 0.92
C ALA A 127 29.09 -10.29 1.43
N THR A 128 28.91 -9.01 1.76
CA THR A 128 27.67 -8.48 2.36
C THR A 128 26.61 -8.07 1.34
N LYS A 129 26.85 -8.24 0.03
CA LYS A 129 25.83 -7.94 -0.97
C LYS A 129 24.58 -8.81 -0.74
N PRO A 130 23.37 -8.22 -0.69
CA PRO A 130 22.15 -8.99 -0.46
C PRO A 130 21.74 -9.76 -1.72
N VAL A 131 21.41 -11.03 -1.52
CA VAL A 131 20.74 -11.89 -2.50
C VAL A 131 19.31 -12.10 -2.01
N PHE A 132 18.33 -11.51 -2.70
CA PHE A 132 16.91 -11.67 -2.37
C PHE A 132 16.44 -13.08 -2.72
N ILE A 133 15.86 -13.78 -1.74
CA ILE A 133 15.53 -15.21 -1.85
C ILE A 133 14.04 -15.49 -1.80
N TYR A 134 13.25 -14.61 -1.18
CA TYR A 134 11.87 -14.90 -0.87
C TYR A 134 11.07 -13.63 -0.61
N GLN A 135 9.85 -13.59 -1.13
CA GLN A 135 8.83 -12.63 -0.75
C GLN A 135 7.90 -13.30 0.27
N LEU A 136 7.77 -12.71 1.45
CA LEU A 136 6.87 -13.19 2.49
C LEU A 136 5.45 -12.76 2.13
N THR A 137 5.23 -11.45 2.09
CA THR A 137 3.92 -10.83 2.05
C THR A 137 3.92 -9.54 1.24
N TRP A 138 2.72 -9.12 0.84
CA TRP A 138 2.40 -7.72 0.64
C TRP A 138 1.70 -7.18 1.89
N SER A 139 1.99 -5.93 2.29
CA SER A 139 1.10 -5.24 3.23
C SER A 139 -0.23 -4.99 2.53
N ALA A 140 -1.32 -5.48 3.15
CA ALA A 140 -2.67 -5.48 2.59
C ALA A 140 -3.70 -4.91 3.58
N GLY A 141 -3.24 -4.04 4.49
CA GLY A 141 -4.05 -3.39 5.49
C GLY A 141 -3.30 -2.89 6.71
N GLY A 142 -2.05 -3.33 6.89
CA GLY A 142 -1.24 -3.03 8.07
C GLY A 142 -0.69 -1.61 8.17
N ASP A 143 -0.71 -0.81 7.11
CA ASP A 143 -0.09 0.52 7.08
C ASP A 143 -1.03 1.58 6.48
N ALA A 144 -0.96 2.81 6.98
CA ALA A 144 -1.86 3.89 6.63
C ALA A 144 -1.19 5.26 6.57
N LEU A 145 -1.73 6.11 5.70
CA LEU A 145 -1.54 7.55 5.67
C LEU A 145 -2.73 8.20 6.39
N VAL A 146 -2.49 8.77 7.56
CA VAL A 146 -3.47 9.55 8.33
C VAL A 146 -3.23 11.03 8.08
N VAL A 147 -4.31 11.78 7.90
CA VAL A 147 -4.26 13.21 7.57
C VAL A 147 -5.23 14.03 8.41
N LYS A 148 -4.92 15.30 8.64
CA LYS A 148 -5.82 16.27 9.26
C LYS A 148 -6.95 16.69 8.31
N GLU A 149 -8.00 17.29 8.89
CA GLU A 149 -9.27 17.60 8.22
C GLU A 149 -9.14 18.38 6.90
N ASN A 150 -8.11 19.23 6.77
CA ASN A 150 -7.89 20.08 5.60
C ASN A 150 -7.28 19.35 4.38
N ILE A 151 -6.98 18.06 4.48
CA ILE A 151 -6.42 17.24 3.39
C ILE A 151 -7.49 16.23 2.97
N LYS A 152 -7.99 16.35 1.75
CA LYS A 152 -9.07 15.48 1.22
C LYS A 152 -8.56 14.54 0.14
N THR A 153 -7.53 14.94 -0.59
CA THR A 153 -6.92 14.14 -1.67
C THR A 153 -5.41 14.12 -1.52
N THR A 154 -4.74 13.22 -2.23
CA THR A 154 -3.26 13.15 -2.24
C THR A 154 -2.62 14.42 -2.81
N LYS A 155 -3.33 15.20 -3.64
CA LYS A 155 -2.87 16.50 -4.16
C LYS A 155 -2.75 17.57 -3.07
N ASP A 156 -3.59 17.47 -2.03
CA ASP A 156 -3.61 18.42 -0.90
C ASP A 156 -2.40 18.26 0.04
N LEU A 157 -1.58 17.22 -0.18
CA LEU A 157 -0.30 17.06 0.51
C LEU A 157 0.72 18.13 0.12
N LYS A 158 0.51 18.87 -0.98
CA LYS A 158 1.38 19.97 -1.38
C LYS A 158 1.44 21.06 -0.30
N GLY A 159 2.65 21.39 0.11
CA GLY A 159 2.99 22.36 1.15
C GLY A 159 2.88 21.83 2.58
N LYS A 160 2.54 20.54 2.77
CA LYS A 160 2.25 19.94 4.07
C LYS A 160 3.48 19.35 4.76
N THR A 161 3.41 19.26 6.09
CA THR A 161 4.40 18.58 6.91
C THR A 161 3.94 17.15 7.21
N ILE A 162 4.80 16.17 6.94
CA ILE A 162 4.48 14.73 7.07
C ILE A 162 5.47 14.06 8.02
N ALA A 163 4.94 13.40 9.05
CA ALA A 163 5.73 12.59 9.99
C ALA A 163 5.92 11.15 9.47
N VAL A 164 7.16 10.67 9.44
CA VAL A 164 7.52 9.33 8.93
C VAL A 164 8.68 8.75 9.73
N GLN A 165 8.66 7.44 9.99
CA GLN A 165 9.81 6.75 10.56
C GLN A 165 11.00 6.75 9.58
N ALA A 166 12.18 7.15 10.05
CA ALA A 166 13.41 7.01 9.28
C ALA A 166 13.76 5.54 9.08
N TYR A 167 14.20 5.18 7.87
CA TYR A 167 14.69 3.83 7.53
C TYR A 167 13.64 2.70 7.68
N GLY A 168 12.38 3.06 7.90
CA GLY A 168 11.26 2.16 8.11
C GLY A 168 10.53 1.74 6.84
N PRO A 169 9.41 1.01 6.98
CA PRO A 169 8.64 0.47 5.86
C PRO A 169 7.85 1.52 5.07
N HIS A 170 7.71 2.75 5.59
CA HIS A 170 6.85 3.78 5.00
C HIS A 170 7.56 4.74 4.05
N VAL A 171 8.88 4.68 3.90
CA VAL A 171 9.62 5.66 3.10
C VAL A 171 9.32 5.52 1.61
N ASP A 172 9.31 4.30 1.07
CA ASP A 172 8.89 4.04 -0.30
C ASP A 172 7.39 4.26 -0.47
N TYR A 173 6.57 3.95 0.55
CA TYR A 173 5.14 4.26 0.53
C TYR A 173 4.84 5.75 0.35
N LEU A 174 5.46 6.62 1.17
CA LEU A 174 5.40 8.06 1.00
C LEU A 174 5.79 8.47 -0.43
N THR A 175 6.97 8.05 -0.88
CA THR A 175 7.50 8.53 -2.18
C THR A 175 6.64 8.08 -3.35
N LYS A 176 6.04 6.88 -3.28
CA LYS A 176 5.14 6.37 -4.31
C LYS A 176 3.83 7.14 -4.34
N VAL A 177 3.22 7.41 -3.18
CA VAL A 177 1.99 8.23 -3.10
C VAL A 177 2.23 9.64 -3.65
N LEU A 178 3.35 10.29 -3.31
CA LEU A 178 3.68 11.61 -3.85
C LEU A 178 3.86 11.59 -5.38
N SER A 179 4.64 10.64 -5.89
CA SER A 179 4.89 10.49 -7.32
C SER A 179 3.58 10.31 -8.09
N ASP A 180 2.69 9.44 -7.60
CA ASP A 180 1.41 9.15 -8.25
C ASP A 180 0.41 10.32 -8.14
N ALA A 181 0.56 11.16 -7.10
CA ALA A 181 -0.16 12.44 -6.97
C ALA A 181 0.37 13.54 -7.89
N GLY A 182 1.48 13.30 -8.60
CA GLY A 182 2.19 14.31 -9.40
C GLY A 182 2.96 15.32 -8.54
N LEU A 183 3.25 14.97 -7.29
CA LEU A 183 4.05 15.75 -6.35
C LEU A 183 5.48 15.21 -6.31
N ASN A 184 6.40 16.06 -5.89
CA ASN A 184 7.76 15.66 -5.56
C ASN A 184 8.10 16.07 -4.13
N LEU A 185 9.28 15.69 -3.67
CA LEU A 185 9.64 15.82 -2.25
C LEU A 185 9.91 17.27 -1.84
N ARG A 186 10.15 18.17 -2.79
CA ARG A 186 10.23 19.63 -2.53
C ARG A 186 8.86 20.25 -2.30
N ASP A 187 7.79 19.54 -2.68
CA ASP A 187 6.42 19.98 -2.43
C ASP A 187 5.99 19.70 -0.99
N ILE A 188 6.78 19.00 -0.16
CA ILE A 188 6.42 18.69 1.24
C ILE A 188 7.58 18.97 2.20
N LYS A 189 7.29 18.89 3.50
CA LYS A 189 8.30 18.85 4.57
C LYS A 189 8.20 17.50 5.27
N ILE A 190 9.31 16.78 5.39
CA ILE A 190 9.34 15.50 6.12
C ILE A 190 9.90 15.75 7.52
N LYS A 191 9.24 15.17 8.52
CA LYS A 191 9.70 15.07 9.90
C LYS A 191 10.03 13.62 10.18
N TRP A 192 11.31 13.35 10.43
CA TRP A 192 11.82 12.00 10.60
C TRP A 192 11.82 11.61 12.07
N LEU A 193 11.27 10.43 12.35
CA LEU A 193 11.19 9.86 13.67
C LEU A 193 12.00 8.56 13.75
N PRO A 194 12.65 8.26 14.88
CA PRO A 194 13.44 7.03 15.02
C PRO A 194 12.57 5.77 15.11
N ASP A 195 11.41 5.86 15.74
CA ASP A 195 10.57 4.69 16.07
C ASP A 195 9.33 4.64 15.17
N LEU A 196 8.84 3.44 14.89
CA LEU A 196 7.64 3.26 14.08
C LEU A 196 6.36 3.53 14.88
N THR A 197 6.33 3.06 16.13
CA THR A 197 5.15 3.05 17.01
C THR A 197 5.61 2.84 18.47
N GLY A 198 4.68 2.97 19.43
CA GLY A 198 4.85 2.54 20.82
C GLY A 198 5.78 3.40 21.67
N THR A 199 6.25 4.54 21.16
CA THR A 199 7.12 5.48 21.89
C THR A 199 6.70 6.93 21.65
N ASP A 200 7.21 7.84 22.50
CA ASP A 200 7.06 9.29 22.32
C ASP A 200 7.78 9.83 21.07
N ASN A 201 8.60 9.02 20.41
CA ASN A 201 9.38 9.40 19.22
C ASN A 201 8.87 8.66 17.96
N SER A 202 7.56 8.51 17.84
CA SER A 202 6.89 7.86 16.71
C SER A 202 6.09 8.86 15.85
N PRO A 203 5.79 8.54 14.58
CA PRO A 203 4.90 9.36 13.75
C PRO A 203 3.52 9.58 14.34
N MET A 204 2.98 8.61 15.10
CA MET A 204 1.72 8.78 15.83
C MET A 204 1.82 9.91 16.85
N THR A 205 2.86 9.90 17.70
CA THR A 205 3.06 10.94 18.71
C THR A 205 3.27 12.32 18.07
N ALA A 206 4.03 12.39 16.97
CA ALA A 206 4.22 13.63 16.21
C ALA A 206 2.92 14.17 15.62
N PHE A 207 1.98 13.31 15.24
CA PHE A 207 0.72 13.74 14.62
C PHE A 207 -0.18 14.58 15.56
N TYR A 208 0.00 14.47 16.88
CA TYR A 208 -0.67 15.35 17.85
C TYR A 208 -0.15 16.79 17.82
N GLU A 209 1.06 17.05 17.30
CA GLU A 209 1.57 18.42 17.17
C GLU A 209 0.79 19.21 16.12
N SER A 210 0.59 20.51 16.36
CA SER A 210 -0.24 21.35 15.48
C SER A 210 0.36 21.56 14.08
N ASP A 211 1.68 21.49 13.94
CA ASP A 211 2.44 21.74 12.71
C ASP A 211 2.73 20.48 11.87
N ILE A 212 2.23 19.31 12.30
CA ILE A 212 2.22 18.07 11.50
C ILE A 212 0.85 17.90 10.84
N ASP A 213 0.79 17.82 9.52
CA ASP A 213 -0.47 17.72 8.78
C ASP A 213 -0.88 16.28 8.45
N ALA A 214 0.11 15.38 8.34
CA ALA A 214 -0.08 13.99 7.98
C ALA A 214 0.97 13.08 8.64
N ALA A 215 0.66 11.80 8.79
CA ALA A 215 1.60 10.80 9.30
C ALA A 215 1.42 9.46 8.58
N PHE A 216 2.54 8.78 8.33
CA PHE A 216 2.54 7.37 7.93
C PHE A 216 2.74 6.50 9.16
N VAL A 217 1.74 5.69 9.47
CA VAL A 217 1.63 4.89 10.70
C VAL A 217 1.14 3.47 10.39
N ILE A 218 1.32 2.55 11.33
CA ILE A 218 0.70 1.23 11.26
C ILE A 218 -0.81 1.33 11.54
N ILE A 219 -1.58 0.31 11.15
CA ILE A 219 -3.04 0.36 11.25
C ILE A 219 -3.58 0.51 12.68
N PRO A 220 -3.00 -0.08 13.75
CA PRO A 220 -3.48 0.18 15.11
C PRO A 220 -3.37 1.66 15.50
N ASP A 221 -2.22 2.29 15.25
CA ASP A 221 -2.00 3.72 15.46
C ASP A 221 -2.97 4.55 14.61
N ALA A 222 -3.23 4.15 13.37
CA ALA A 222 -4.19 4.83 12.50
C ALA A 222 -5.62 4.76 13.05
N LEU A 223 -6.03 3.61 13.58
CA LEU A 223 -7.34 3.41 14.19
C LEU A 223 -7.49 4.22 15.48
N ALA A 224 -6.41 4.35 16.27
CA ALA A 224 -6.36 5.16 17.48
C ALA A 224 -6.37 6.67 17.21
N LEU A 225 -5.58 7.13 16.23
CA LEU A 225 -5.56 8.54 15.79
C LEU A 225 -6.88 8.98 15.15
N THR A 226 -7.61 8.02 14.60
CA THR A 226 -8.96 8.21 14.08
C THR A 226 -9.97 7.67 15.10
N SER A 227 -11.26 7.67 14.80
CA SER A 227 -12.24 7.04 15.70
C SER A 227 -12.55 5.64 15.18
N ASN A 228 -11.60 4.72 15.34
CA ASN A 228 -11.64 3.35 14.80
C ASN A 228 -11.89 3.31 13.29
N GLY A 229 -11.15 4.14 12.54
CA GLY A 229 -11.25 4.23 11.07
C GLY A 229 -12.34 5.19 10.57
N THR A 230 -13.18 5.72 11.47
CA THR A 230 -14.06 6.86 11.17
C THR A 230 -13.35 8.20 11.46
N VAL A 231 -13.95 9.33 11.11
CA VAL A 231 -13.33 10.64 11.37
C VAL A 231 -13.12 10.86 12.88
N GLY A 232 -11.89 11.20 13.26
CA GLY A 232 -11.49 11.41 14.64
C GLY A 232 -12.33 12.49 15.32
N THR A 233 -12.78 12.20 16.55
CA THR A 233 -13.67 13.08 17.31
C THR A 233 -12.91 14.04 18.24
N GLY A 234 -11.66 13.72 18.56
CA GLY A 234 -10.91 14.39 19.63
C GLY A 234 -11.10 13.76 21.02
N ALA A 235 -11.88 12.67 21.11
CA ALA A 235 -12.01 11.86 22.31
C ALA A 235 -11.02 10.69 22.28
N GLU A 236 -10.72 10.14 23.47
CA GLU A 236 -9.72 9.07 23.64
C GLU A 236 -8.38 9.49 23.01
N ASP A 237 -7.76 8.62 22.21
CA ASP A 237 -6.51 8.91 21.50
C ASP A 237 -6.73 9.59 20.15
N SER A 238 -7.99 9.79 19.73
CA SER A 238 -8.29 10.32 18.40
C SER A 238 -7.98 11.80 18.26
N VAL A 239 -7.44 12.21 17.12
CA VAL A 239 -7.24 13.61 16.77
C VAL A 239 -8.48 14.13 16.04
N LYS A 240 -9.06 15.23 16.53
CA LYS A 240 -10.27 15.82 15.94
C LYS A 240 -10.09 16.11 14.45
N GLY A 241 -10.99 15.57 13.63
CA GLY A 241 -11.00 15.73 12.17
C GLY A 241 -9.96 14.89 11.44
N ALA A 242 -9.16 14.06 12.13
CA ALA A 242 -8.22 13.16 11.49
C ALA A 242 -8.94 12.02 10.78
N GLN A 243 -8.40 11.59 9.64
CA GLN A 243 -8.95 10.51 8.84
C GLN A 243 -7.85 9.70 8.18
N ILE A 244 -8.11 8.42 7.92
CA ILE A 244 -7.25 7.59 7.07
C ILE A 244 -7.51 8.02 5.62
N LEU A 245 -6.55 8.72 5.01
CA LEU A 245 -6.64 9.09 3.60
C LEU A 245 -6.42 7.88 2.68
N MET A 246 -5.52 6.97 3.08
CA MET A 246 -5.21 5.77 2.31
C MET A 246 -4.56 4.73 3.20
N SER A 247 -4.94 3.46 3.07
CA SER A 247 -4.25 2.33 3.68
C SER A 247 -3.73 1.35 2.64
N THR A 248 -2.87 0.42 3.07
CA THR A 248 -2.38 -0.66 2.23
C THR A 248 -3.46 -1.70 1.89
N LYS A 249 -4.69 -1.60 2.42
CA LYS A 249 -5.86 -2.27 1.80
C LYS A 249 -6.04 -1.80 0.35
N THR A 250 -5.87 -0.49 0.14
CA THR A 250 -5.98 0.14 -1.17
C THR A 250 -4.67 0.03 -1.96
N ALA A 251 -3.57 0.45 -1.33
CA ALA A 251 -2.24 0.48 -1.92
C ALA A 251 -1.46 -0.83 -1.74
N ASN A 252 -2.13 -1.97 -1.97
CA ASN A 252 -1.67 -3.31 -1.58
C ASN A 252 -0.47 -3.86 -2.36
N ARG A 253 0.13 -3.10 -3.28
CA ARG A 253 1.33 -3.52 -4.04
C ARG A 253 2.49 -2.53 -3.94
N ILE A 254 2.54 -1.77 -2.86
CA ILE A 254 3.65 -0.86 -2.56
C ILE A 254 4.68 -1.54 -1.65
N ILE A 255 4.24 -2.02 -0.48
CA ILE A 255 5.14 -2.60 0.52
C ILE A 255 5.19 -4.13 0.33
N ALA A 256 6.35 -4.61 -0.14
CA ALA A 256 6.67 -6.03 -0.25
C ALA A 256 7.70 -6.44 0.80
N ASP A 257 7.34 -7.38 1.67
CA ASP A 257 8.23 -7.97 2.67
C ASP A 257 9.07 -9.09 2.05
N VAL A 258 10.38 -9.08 2.30
CA VAL A 258 11.31 -10.04 1.73
C VAL A 258 12.35 -10.53 2.74
N TYR A 259 12.86 -11.74 2.47
CA TYR A 259 14.14 -12.18 2.99
C TYR A 259 15.23 -12.01 1.93
N ALA A 260 16.38 -11.53 2.37
CA ALA A 260 17.63 -11.58 1.63
C ALA A 260 18.72 -12.26 2.47
N VAL A 261 19.71 -12.85 1.82
CA VAL A 261 20.87 -13.45 2.48
C VAL A 261 22.18 -12.81 2.02
N ARG A 262 23.25 -12.92 2.81
CA ARG A 262 24.59 -12.50 2.38
C ARG A 262 25.03 -13.32 1.17
N SER A 263 25.73 -12.67 0.25
CA SER A 263 26.16 -13.34 -0.98
C SER A 263 27.19 -14.44 -0.71
N ASP A 264 28.08 -14.27 0.29
CA ASP A 264 29.05 -15.31 0.69
C ASP A 264 28.35 -16.54 1.29
N PHE A 265 27.30 -16.32 2.06
CA PHE A 265 26.43 -17.39 2.57
C PHE A 265 25.69 -18.10 1.43
N TYR A 266 25.07 -17.34 0.53
CA TYR A 266 24.34 -17.90 -0.62
C TYR A 266 25.24 -18.74 -1.52
N GLN A 267 26.45 -18.27 -1.81
CA GLN A 267 27.39 -18.99 -2.67
C GLN A 267 27.79 -20.34 -2.08
N SER A 268 27.96 -20.41 -0.76
CA SER A 268 28.47 -21.61 -0.07
C SER A 268 27.35 -22.55 0.42
N ASN A 269 26.10 -22.08 0.52
CA ASN A 269 25.00 -22.80 1.16
C ASN A 269 23.70 -22.76 0.34
N ARG A 270 23.80 -22.87 -0.99
CA ARG A 270 22.63 -22.81 -1.89
C ARG A 270 21.53 -23.81 -1.52
N ASN A 271 21.91 -25.05 -1.21
CA ASN A 271 20.98 -26.10 -0.78
C ASN A 271 20.23 -25.73 0.52
N VAL A 272 20.91 -25.09 1.47
CA VAL A 272 20.30 -24.61 2.72
C VAL A 272 19.28 -23.50 2.44
N VAL A 273 19.63 -22.56 1.54
CA VAL A 273 18.72 -21.48 1.12
C VAL A 273 17.50 -22.05 0.37
N ASP A 274 17.72 -22.98 -0.55
CA ASP A 274 16.65 -23.64 -1.30
C ASP A 274 15.70 -24.41 -0.35
N ALA A 275 16.25 -25.16 0.60
CA ALA A 275 15.47 -25.85 1.63
C ALA A 275 14.66 -24.87 2.50
N PHE A 276 15.28 -23.74 2.89
CA PHE A 276 14.61 -22.72 3.68
C PHE A 276 13.41 -22.12 2.94
N VAL A 277 13.60 -21.72 1.68
CA VAL A 277 12.52 -21.17 0.84
C VAL A 277 11.42 -22.21 0.60
N HIS A 278 11.78 -23.47 0.34
CA HIS A 278 10.80 -24.54 0.15
C HIS A 278 9.95 -24.78 1.40
N SER A 279 10.59 -24.82 2.57
CA SER A 279 9.90 -24.97 3.85
C SER A 279 8.94 -23.81 4.12
N LEU A 280 9.30 -22.57 3.73
CA LEU A 280 8.40 -21.42 3.87
C LEU A 280 7.18 -21.51 2.94
N PHE A 281 7.33 -22.00 1.69
CA PHE A 281 6.16 -22.25 0.82
C PHE A 281 5.20 -23.26 1.44
N LYS A 282 5.73 -24.37 1.97
CA LYS A 282 4.92 -25.38 2.66
C LYS A 282 4.23 -24.81 3.89
N ALA A 283 4.95 -24.01 4.69
CA ALA A 283 4.40 -23.38 5.87
C ALA A 283 3.25 -22.42 5.52
N GLN A 284 3.39 -21.60 4.47
CA GLN A 284 2.34 -20.70 4.01
C GLN A 284 1.05 -21.45 3.65
N GLU A 285 1.11 -22.53 2.85
CA GLU A 285 -0.09 -23.31 2.52
C GLU A 285 -0.78 -23.90 3.76
N LYS A 286 0.02 -24.36 4.73
CA LYS A 286 -0.48 -24.93 5.98
C LYS A 286 -1.15 -23.87 6.86
N ILE A 287 -0.53 -22.71 7.06
CA ILE A 287 -1.15 -21.66 7.89
C ILE A 287 -2.41 -21.11 7.23
N THR A 288 -2.49 -21.00 5.90
CA THR A 288 -3.74 -20.60 5.22
C THR A 288 -4.87 -21.58 5.55
N THR A 289 -4.59 -22.88 5.50
CA THR A 289 -5.55 -23.91 5.90
C THR A 289 -5.96 -23.78 7.37
N ILE A 290 -4.98 -23.62 8.27
CA ILE A 290 -5.21 -23.49 9.71
C ILE A 290 -6.08 -22.26 10.03
N MET A 291 -5.76 -21.11 9.41
CA MET A 291 -6.43 -19.84 9.66
C MET A 291 -7.86 -19.79 9.13
N SER A 292 -8.15 -20.55 8.06
CA SER A 292 -9.51 -20.73 7.53
C SER A 292 -10.40 -21.62 8.41
N GLY A 293 -9.79 -22.47 9.24
CA GLY A 293 -10.49 -23.35 10.15
C GLY A 293 -10.78 -22.70 11.51
N SER A 294 -11.61 -23.38 12.30
CA SER A 294 -11.80 -23.10 13.72
C SER A 294 -11.28 -24.28 14.52
N GLY A 295 -10.29 -24.09 15.40
CA GLY A 295 -9.79 -25.21 16.20
C GLY A 295 -8.52 -24.93 17.00
N ASN A 296 -8.06 -25.97 17.69
CA ASN A 296 -6.90 -25.92 18.57
C ASN A 296 -5.60 -25.55 17.83
N ASP A 297 -5.46 -25.95 16.56
CA ASP A 297 -4.26 -25.64 15.78
C ASP A 297 -4.16 -24.15 15.46
N LYS A 298 -5.28 -23.50 15.12
CA LYS A 298 -5.34 -22.03 14.94
C LYS A 298 -5.00 -21.32 16.24
N LYS A 299 -5.61 -21.75 17.35
CA LYS A 299 -5.33 -21.19 18.68
C LYS A 299 -3.85 -21.28 19.04
N LYS A 300 -3.23 -22.46 18.88
CA LYS A 300 -1.80 -22.67 19.16
C LYS A 300 -0.89 -21.81 18.29
N LEU A 301 -1.19 -21.73 16.98
CA LEU A 301 -0.45 -20.88 16.05
C LEU A 301 -0.48 -19.43 16.51
N LEU A 302 -1.67 -18.90 16.80
CA LEU A 302 -1.84 -17.52 17.22
C LEU A 302 -1.24 -17.23 18.59
N GLU A 303 -1.40 -18.11 19.59
CA GLU A 303 -0.77 -17.96 20.91
C GLU A 303 0.76 -17.90 20.80
N SER A 304 1.37 -18.81 20.04
CA SER A 304 2.83 -18.82 19.85
C SER A 304 3.31 -17.61 19.05
N SER A 305 2.52 -17.15 18.08
CA SER A 305 2.83 -15.96 17.31
C SER A 305 2.74 -14.71 18.17
N ALA A 306 1.71 -14.60 19.02
CA ALA A 306 1.54 -13.50 19.96
C ALA A 306 2.69 -13.46 20.99
N ASP A 307 3.08 -14.61 21.55
CA ASP A 307 4.23 -14.72 22.44
C ASP A 307 5.55 -14.28 21.78
N ILE A 308 5.75 -14.63 20.51
CA ILE A 308 7.01 -14.36 19.80
C ILE A 308 7.08 -12.93 19.23
N LEU A 309 5.96 -12.41 18.72
CA LEU A 309 5.87 -11.14 17.99
C LEU A 309 5.47 -9.96 18.87
N LEU A 310 4.67 -10.22 19.91
CA LEU A 310 4.07 -9.20 20.77
C LEU A 310 4.51 -9.33 22.24
N ASP A 311 5.26 -10.39 22.58
CA ASP A 311 5.63 -10.77 23.95
C ASP A 311 4.42 -10.91 24.89
N ALA A 312 3.26 -11.25 24.33
CA ALA A 312 2.00 -11.40 25.04
C ALA A 312 1.22 -12.59 24.46
N LYS A 313 1.38 -13.79 25.04
CA LYS A 313 0.78 -15.03 24.53
C LYS A 313 -0.75 -14.96 24.40
N GLU A 314 -1.39 -14.20 25.29
CA GLU A 314 -2.82 -13.97 25.35
C GLU A 314 -3.36 -13.01 24.27
N ALA A 315 -2.48 -12.27 23.57
CA ALA A 315 -2.82 -11.33 22.50
C ALA A 315 -3.17 -12.05 21.18
N ILE A 316 -4.02 -13.08 21.25
CA ILE A 316 -4.43 -13.94 20.13
C ILE A 316 -5.13 -13.11 19.05
N ALA A 317 -6.01 -12.19 19.46
CA ALA A 317 -6.76 -11.33 18.54
C ALA A 317 -5.83 -10.37 17.79
N ASP A 318 -4.83 -9.82 18.46
CA ASP A 318 -3.85 -8.91 17.84
C ASP A 318 -2.94 -9.68 16.87
N ALA A 319 -2.51 -10.89 17.23
CA ALA A 319 -1.77 -11.76 16.31
C ALA A 319 -2.61 -12.19 15.09
N GLU A 320 -3.92 -12.40 15.27
CA GLU A 320 -4.83 -12.64 14.15
C GLU A 320 -5.00 -11.39 13.28
N GLY A 321 -5.10 -10.19 13.88
CA GLY A 321 -5.09 -8.92 13.17
C GLY A 321 -3.85 -8.75 12.30
N LEU A 322 -2.66 -8.97 12.88
CA LEU A 322 -1.40 -8.96 12.15
C LEU A 322 -1.41 -9.92 10.94
N TYR A 323 -1.94 -11.13 11.11
CA TYR A 323 -2.08 -12.09 10.00
C TYR A 323 -2.99 -11.55 8.89
N LEU A 324 -4.15 -10.97 9.27
CA LEU A 324 -5.15 -10.46 8.32
C LEU A 324 -4.69 -9.22 7.56
N ASP A 325 -3.76 -8.47 8.13
CA ASP A 325 -3.14 -7.30 7.49
C ASP A 325 -2.10 -7.66 6.41
N ALA A 326 -1.76 -8.95 6.29
CA ALA A 326 -0.72 -9.44 5.40
C ALA A 326 -1.28 -10.36 4.30
N GLU A 327 -1.00 -10.04 3.03
CA GLU A 327 -1.27 -10.95 1.91
C GLU A 327 -0.05 -11.82 1.63
N PHE A 328 -0.08 -13.08 2.03
CA PHE A 328 1.00 -14.05 1.83
C PHE A 328 1.24 -14.32 0.34
N ALA A 329 2.48 -14.15 -0.10
CA ALA A 329 2.82 -14.24 -1.53
C ALA A 329 2.71 -15.68 -2.07
N GLY A 330 3.04 -16.70 -1.27
CA GLY A 330 3.02 -18.08 -1.72
C GLY A 330 4.05 -18.37 -2.82
N TYR A 331 3.98 -19.60 -3.33
CA TYR A 331 4.78 -20.05 -4.46
C TYR A 331 4.55 -19.18 -5.71
N HIS A 332 3.29 -18.95 -6.08
CA HIS A 332 2.92 -18.19 -7.28
C HIS A 332 3.29 -16.72 -7.20
N GLY A 333 3.07 -16.08 -6.04
CA GLY A 333 3.47 -14.69 -5.84
C GLY A 333 4.97 -14.54 -5.98
N ASN A 334 5.76 -15.45 -5.41
CA ASN A 334 7.21 -15.46 -5.58
C ASN A 334 7.63 -15.69 -7.05
N LEU A 335 7.07 -16.68 -7.73
CA LEU A 335 7.34 -16.91 -9.15
C LEU A 335 7.06 -15.64 -9.99
N LYS A 336 5.90 -15.02 -9.77
CA LYS A 336 5.51 -13.76 -10.44
C LYS A 336 6.43 -12.59 -10.07
N PHE A 337 6.80 -12.46 -8.81
CA PHE A 337 7.57 -11.35 -8.28
C PHE A 337 9.05 -11.37 -8.72
N PHE A 338 9.65 -12.56 -8.78
CA PHE A 338 11.07 -12.75 -9.14
C PHE A 338 11.30 -13.05 -10.62
N GLN A 339 10.42 -13.81 -11.29
CA GLN A 339 10.67 -14.31 -12.66
C GLN A 339 9.90 -13.54 -13.74
N ASN A 340 8.75 -12.94 -13.42
CA ASN A 340 7.97 -12.20 -14.42
C ASN A 340 8.43 -10.75 -14.55
N SER A 341 9.36 -10.49 -15.49
CA SER A 341 9.86 -9.15 -15.80
C SER A 341 8.79 -8.18 -16.33
N LYS A 342 7.66 -8.68 -16.83
CA LYS A 342 6.53 -7.87 -17.31
C LYS A 342 5.56 -7.49 -16.21
N TYR A 343 5.56 -8.19 -15.07
CA TYR A 343 4.71 -7.81 -13.95
C TYR A 343 5.09 -6.42 -13.42
N PRO A 344 4.20 -5.41 -13.41
CA PRO A 344 4.59 -4.04 -13.08
C PRO A 344 5.10 -3.84 -11.65
N ARG A 345 4.75 -4.76 -10.73
CA ARG A 345 5.18 -4.73 -9.32
C ARG A 345 6.16 -5.86 -8.99
N ASN A 346 6.98 -6.26 -9.97
CA ASN A 346 8.10 -7.19 -9.72
C ASN A 346 9.21 -6.52 -8.92
N ILE A 347 10.11 -7.35 -8.37
CA ILE A 347 11.16 -6.89 -7.47
C ILE A 347 12.08 -5.79 -8.06
N ASN A 348 12.46 -5.91 -9.35
CA ASN A 348 13.33 -4.94 -10.00
C ASN A 348 12.64 -3.58 -10.16
N LYS A 349 11.34 -3.58 -10.44
CA LYS A 349 10.54 -2.36 -10.57
C LYS A 349 10.42 -1.66 -9.22
N LEU A 350 10.01 -2.37 -8.18
CA LEU A 350 9.94 -1.81 -6.82
C LEU A 350 11.28 -1.23 -6.35
N ALA A 351 12.37 -2.00 -6.50
CA ALA A 351 13.68 -1.54 -6.06
C ALA A 351 14.18 -0.34 -6.88
N SER A 352 13.86 -0.27 -8.18
CA SER A 352 14.24 0.87 -9.03
C SER A 352 13.46 2.13 -8.66
N GLU A 353 12.16 2.00 -8.40
CA GLU A 353 11.31 3.09 -7.91
C GLU A 353 11.82 3.63 -6.58
N ALA A 354 12.01 2.75 -5.58
CA ALA A 354 12.50 3.13 -4.26
C ALA A 354 13.87 3.81 -4.33
N GLN A 355 14.86 3.21 -5.01
CA GLN A 355 16.20 3.78 -5.10
C GLN A 355 16.22 5.13 -5.83
N SER A 356 15.39 5.32 -6.87
CA SER A 356 15.29 6.59 -7.59
C SER A 356 14.74 7.69 -6.70
N SER A 357 13.70 7.39 -5.92
CA SER A 357 13.13 8.32 -4.94
C SER A 357 14.12 8.63 -3.81
N PHE A 358 14.79 7.61 -3.27
CA PHE A 358 15.75 7.78 -2.16
C PHE A 358 16.99 8.57 -2.57
N LYS A 359 17.44 8.42 -3.82
CA LYS A 359 18.48 9.27 -4.39
C LYS A 359 18.03 10.73 -4.44
N THR A 360 16.78 10.98 -4.82
CA THR A 360 16.22 12.33 -4.92
C THR A 360 16.13 13.04 -3.57
N ILE A 361 15.88 12.32 -2.48
CA ILE A 361 15.88 12.85 -1.09
C ILE A 361 17.22 12.79 -0.38
N GLY A 362 18.30 12.41 -1.08
CA GLY A 362 19.63 12.37 -0.48
C GLY A 362 19.86 11.23 0.52
N LEU A 363 18.97 10.23 0.58
CA LEU A 363 19.18 9.01 1.38
C LEU A 363 20.05 7.98 0.66
N LEU A 364 20.25 8.13 -0.64
CA LEU A 364 21.23 7.38 -1.46
C LEU A 364 22.04 8.35 -2.32
N ALA A 365 23.33 8.06 -2.55
CA ALA A 365 24.13 8.80 -3.52
C ALA A 365 23.94 8.26 -4.96
N SER A 366 23.71 6.95 -5.09
CA SER A 366 23.59 6.26 -6.37
C SER A 366 22.65 5.07 -6.29
N THR A 367 22.08 4.66 -7.42
CA THR A 367 21.32 3.42 -7.53
C THR A 367 22.25 2.23 -7.78
N SER A 368 21.78 1.04 -7.44
CA SER A 368 22.48 -0.24 -7.61
C SER A 368 21.52 -1.30 -8.12
N LYS A 369 22.04 -2.23 -8.93
CA LYS A 369 21.27 -3.41 -9.34
C LYS A 369 21.05 -4.32 -8.13
N ILE A 370 19.83 -4.82 -7.97
CA ILE A 370 19.52 -5.85 -6.99
C ILE A 370 19.92 -7.24 -7.51
N THR A 371 20.29 -8.14 -6.60
CA THR A 371 20.63 -9.53 -6.94
C THR A 371 19.58 -10.46 -6.36
N THR A 372 19.02 -11.34 -7.18
CA THR A 372 18.03 -12.34 -6.76
C THR A 372 18.65 -13.73 -6.81
N ALA A 373 18.19 -14.63 -5.95
CA ALA A 373 18.59 -16.03 -6.01
C ALA A 373 18.07 -16.69 -7.30
N ASN A 374 18.87 -17.60 -7.84
CA ASN A 374 18.47 -18.44 -8.97
C ASN A 374 17.76 -19.71 -8.45
N ILE A 375 16.53 -19.55 -7.97
CA ILE A 375 15.71 -20.63 -7.43
C ILE A 375 15.09 -21.45 -8.58
N ASP A 376 15.23 -22.77 -8.51
CA ASP A 376 14.50 -23.69 -9.40
C ASP A 376 13.07 -23.85 -8.90
N TYR A 377 12.19 -22.93 -9.33
CA TYR A 377 10.78 -22.94 -8.94
C TYR A 377 10.05 -24.22 -9.33
N LYS A 378 10.50 -24.97 -10.36
CA LYS A 378 9.88 -26.25 -10.69
C LYS A 378 10.13 -27.29 -9.61
N ARG A 379 11.33 -27.33 -9.03
CA ARG A 379 11.63 -28.20 -7.87
C ARG A 379 10.84 -27.78 -6.63
N MET A 380 10.60 -26.48 -6.47
CA MET A 380 9.86 -25.96 -5.31
C MET A 380 8.38 -26.35 -5.29
N GLU A 381 7.81 -26.86 -6.40
CA GLU A 381 6.45 -27.41 -6.44
C GLU A 381 6.29 -28.68 -5.58
N ALA A 382 7.39 -29.39 -5.30
CA ALA A 382 7.34 -30.69 -4.63
C ALA A 382 6.66 -30.61 -3.25
N GLY A 383 5.52 -31.28 -3.10
CA GLY A 383 4.75 -31.32 -1.84
C GLY A 383 3.90 -30.08 -1.57
N LEU A 384 3.78 -29.17 -2.53
CA LEU A 384 2.80 -28.08 -2.51
C LEU A 384 1.49 -28.54 -3.15
N VAL A 385 0.36 -28.05 -2.64
CA VAL A 385 -0.99 -28.40 -3.14
C VAL A 385 -1.63 -27.29 -3.97
N ASN A 386 -1.22 -26.03 -3.77
CA ASN A 386 -1.79 -24.86 -4.43
C ASN A 386 -0.89 -24.36 -5.57
N THR A 387 -0.43 -25.27 -6.43
CA THR A 387 0.45 -24.95 -7.58
C THR A 387 -0.33 -24.58 -8.86
N ALA A 388 -1.66 -24.63 -8.85
CA ALA A 388 -2.48 -24.12 -9.94
C ALA A 388 -2.61 -22.58 -9.88
N LYS A 389 -2.38 -21.90 -11.01
CA LYS A 389 -2.60 -20.45 -11.11
C LYS A 389 -4.11 -20.19 -11.21
N VAL A 390 -4.71 -19.60 -10.18
CA VAL A 390 -6.12 -19.20 -10.21
C VAL A 390 -6.20 -17.68 -10.07
N GLU A 391 -6.49 -17.00 -11.18
CA GLU A 391 -6.83 -15.57 -11.14
C GLU A 391 -8.33 -15.45 -10.86
N GLN A 392 -8.68 -15.01 -9.64
CA GLN A 392 -10.06 -14.71 -9.26
C GLN A 392 -10.30 -13.21 -9.30
N PRO A 393 -11.49 -12.76 -9.72
CA PRO A 393 -11.89 -11.35 -9.60
C PRO A 393 -11.87 -10.90 -8.14
N LYS A 394 -11.17 -9.81 -7.85
CA LYS A 394 -11.08 -9.23 -6.50
C LYS A 394 -12.32 -8.42 -6.12
N PHE A 395 -13.07 -7.96 -7.12
CA PHE A 395 -14.28 -7.17 -6.92
C PHE A 395 -15.52 -7.89 -7.42
N ASP A 396 -16.60 -7.79 -6.64
CA ASP A 396 -17.94 -8.20 -7.05
C ASP A 396 -18.53 -7.14 -7.98
N LYS A 397 -18.63 -7.45 -9.28
CA LYS A 397 -19.09 -6.53 -10.33
C LYS A 397 -20.47 -5.94 -10.04
N THR A 398 -21.37 -6.71 -9.43
CA THR A 398 -22.73 -6.25 -9.12
C THR A 398 -22.70 -5.20 -8.02
N GLN A 399 -21.88 -5.44 -6.99
CA GLN A 399 -21.73 -4.50 -5.89
C GLN A 399 -20.96 -3.25 -6.29
N VAL A 400 -19.93 -3.38 -7.13
CA VAL A 400 -19.21 -2.25 -7.74
C VAL A 400 -20.20 -1.33 -8.46
N ALA A 401 -21.05 -1.89 -9.32
CA ALA A 401 -22.05 -1.11 -10.06
C ALA A 401 -23.05 -0.41 -9.12
N ALA A 402 -23.47 -1.08 -8.04
CA ALA A 402 -24.38 -0.52 -7.05
C ALA A 402 -23.75 0.65 -6.27
N VAL A 403 -22.50 0.50 -5.82
CA VAL A 403 -21.76 1.56 -5.10
C VAL A 403 -21.52 2.76 -6.01
N VAL A 404 -21.06 2.54 -7.24
CA VAL A 404 -20.85 3.62 -8.21
C VAL A 404 -22.17 4.35 -8.51
N SER A 405 -23.27 3.62 -8.72
CA SER A 405 -24.58 4.22 -8.96
C SER A 405 -25.06 5.07 -7.78
N ARG A 406 -24.87 4.58 -6.55
CA ARG A 406 -25.20 5.33 -5.32
C ARG A 406 -24.39 6.61 -5.20
N LYS A 407 -23.07 6.54 -5.36
CA LYS A 407 -22.17 7.71 -5.29
C LYS A 407 -22.46 8.73 -6.39
N GLN A 408 -22.83 8.27 -7.59
CA GLN A 408 -23.30 9.16 -8.67
C GLN A 408 -24.59 9.90 -8.30
N GLN A 409 -25.59 9.19 -7.75
CA GLN A 409 -26.87 9.81 -7.36
C GLN A 409 -26.70 10.84 -6.24
N GLN A 410 -25.76 10.58 -5.32
CA GLN A 410 -25.44 11.47 -4.20
C GLN A 410 -24.48 12.61 -4.60
N GLY A 411 -23.86 12.56 -5.79
CA GLY A 411 -22.84 13.54 -6.20
C GLY A 411 -21.52 13.39 -5.46
N THR A 412 -21.27 12.25 -4.82
CA THR A 412 -20.12 11.98 -3.93
C THR A 412 -19.02 11.17 -4.61
N LEU A 413 -19.07 10.98 -5.94
CA LEU A 413 -18.05 10.18 -6.62
C LEU A 413 -16.61 10.73 -6.45
N GLY A 414 -16.47 12.05 -6.25
CA GLY A 414 -15.20 12.70 -6.01
C GLY A 414 -14.75 12.76 -4.55
N SER A 415 -15.58 12.38 -3.57
CA SER A 415 -15.21 12.50 -2.14
C SER A 415 -14.13 11.51 -1.71
N ASP A 416 -14.02 10.39 -2.41
CA ASP A 416 -13.07 9.30 -2.11
C ASP A 416 -12.00 9.16 -3.20
N GLU A 417 -11.80 10.24 -3.97
CA GLU A 417 -10.77 10.30 -5.00
C GLU A 417 -9.38 10.35 -4.37
N LEU A 418 -8.59 9.32 -4.65
CA LEU A 418 -7.17 9.28 -4.29
C LEU A 418 -6.34 9.96 -5.38
N PHE A 419 -6.62 9.61 -6.63
CA PHE A 419 -5.92 10.11 -7.81
C PHE A 419 -6.89 10.27 -8.98
N SER A 420 -6.61 11.23 -9.86
CA SER A 420 -7.34 11.40 -11.11
C SER A 420 -6.47 11.98 -12.22
N PHE A 421 -6.78 11.60 -13.45
CA PHE A 421 -6.21 12.19 -14.66
C PHE A 421 -7.16 12.06 -15.85
N GLU A 422 -6.92 12.87 -16.87
CA GLU A 422 -7.80 12.98 -18.03
C GLU A 422 -7.05 12.60 -19.31
N VAL A 423 -7.78 11.94 -20.22
CA VAL A 423 -7.34 11.59 -21.57
C VAL A 423 -8.30 12.24 -22.54
N PHE A 424 -7.77 13.12 -23.39
CA PHE A 424 -8.56 13.89 -24.36
C PHE A 424 -8.63 13.16 -25.71
N PHE A 425 -9.74 13.36 -26.43
CA PHE A 425 -9.94 12.76 -27.75
C PHE A 425 -10.56 13.76 -28.74
N LYS A 426 -10.43 13.47 -30.03
CA LYS A 426 -10.92 14.35 -31.10
C LYS A 426 -12.44 14.21 -31.31
N PRO A 427 -13.10 15.23 -31.90
CA PRO A 427 -14.49 15.12 -32.31
C PRO A 427 -14.77 13.86 -33.13
N ASN A 428 -15.93 13.23 -32.88
CA ASN A 428 -16.39 12.01 -33.57
C ASN A 428 -15.48 10.78 -33.44
N GLN A 429 -14.45 10.83 -32.58
CA GLN A 429 -13.62 9.68 -32.30
C GLN A 429 -14.37 8.65 -31.44
N ASN A 430 -14.37 7.40 -31.89
CA ASN A 430 -14.94 6.26 -31.16
C ASN A 430 -13.95 5.08 -31.04
N ASP A 431 -12.75 5.24 -31.61
CA ASP A 431 -11.66 4.28 -31.50
C ASP A 431 -10.50 4.88 -30.69
N PHE A 432 -9.80 4.03 -29.94
CA PHE A 432 -8.80 4.43 -28.96
C PHE A 432 -7.56 3.52 -29.06
N SER A 433 -6.92 3.57 -30.22
CA SER A 433 -5.75 2.73 -30.51
C SER A 433 -4.56 3.02 -29.58
N ALA A 434 -3.81 1.98 -29.24
CA ALA A 434 -2.59 2.10 -28.44
C ALA A 434 -1.57 3.10 -29.04
N ASP A 435 -1.48 3.21 -30.37
CA ASP A 435 -0.56 4.15 -31.05
C ASP A 435 -0.75 5.61 -30.64
N LEU A 436 -1.96 5.99 -30.21
CA LEU A 436 -2.29 7.36 -29.79
C LEU A 436 -2.29 7.53 -28.28
N TYR A 437 -2.49 6.44 -27.53
CA TYR A 437 -2.83 6.48 -26.11
C TYR A 437 -1.92 5.62 -25.21
N ALA A 438 -0.84 5.06 -25.75
CA ALA A 438 0.06 4.15 -25.03
C ALA A 438 0.49 4.69 -23.65
N ASP A 439 0.95 5.94 -23.55
CA ASP A 439 1.39 6.53 -22.28
C ASP A 439 0.25 6.62 -21.25
N SER A 440 -0.96 6.97 -21.72
CA SER A 440 -2.14 7.03 -20.87
C SER A 440 -2.57 5.64 -20.40
N PHE A 441 -2.53 4.64 -21.30
CA PHE A 441 -2.85 3.25 -20.96
C PHE A 441 -1.82 2.66 -20.01
N GLN A 442 -0.54 2.94 -20.22
CA GLN A 442 0.55 2.54 -19.33
C GLN A 442 0.35 3.13 -17.93
N LYS A 443 -0.02 4.41 -17.83
CA LYS A 443 -0.36 5.05 -16.56
C LYS A 443 -1.53 4.33 -15.86
N VAL A 444 -2.61 3.99 -16.57
CA VAL A 444 -3.73 3.21 -15.99
C VAL A 444 -3.26 1.84 -15.50
N ILE A 445 -2.44 1.13 -16.29
CA ILE A 445 -1.87 -0.17 -15.92
C ILE A 445 -1.05 -0.07 -14.61
N GLU A 446 -0.26 0.98 -14.47
CA GLU A 446 0.54 1.24 -13.27
C GLU A 446 -0.34 1.51 -12.05
N PHE A 447 -1.38 2.35 -12.17
CA PHE A 447 -2.34 2.58 -11.09
C PHE A 447 -3.08 1.29 -10.70
N ALA A 448 -3.63 0.57 -11.67
CA ALA A 448 -4.34 -0.69 -11.44
C ALA A 448 -3.45 -1.73 -10.75
N SER A 449 -2.18 -1.81 -11.16
CA SER A 449 -1.21 -2.75 -10.59
C SER A 449 -0.71 -2.34 -9.21
N THR A 450 -0.65 -1.04 -8.91
CA THR A 450 -0.16 -0.50 -7.63
C THR A 450 -1.25 -0.49 -6.56
N TYR A 451 -2.46 -0.06 -6.94
CA TYR A 451 -3.62 0.14 -6.07
C TYR A 451 -4.65 -0.95 -6.30
N GLY A 452 -4.24 -2.21 -6.16
CA GLY A 452 -5.09 -3.36 -6.48
C GLY A 452 -6.31 -3.54 -5.57
N GLY A 453 -6.43 -2.76 -4.49
CA GLY A 453 -7.64 -2.67 -3.66
C GLY A 453 -8.51 -1.44 -3.93
N ALA A 454 -8.10 -0.53 -4.82
CA ALA A 454 -8.92 0.59 -5.27
C ALA A 454 -9.81 0.20 -6.44
N LEU A 455 -10.99 0.82 -6.53
CA LEU A 455 -11.82 0.78 -7.73
C LEU A 455 -11.36 1.90 -8.69
N ILE A 456 -11.37 1.61 -10.00
CA ILE A 456 -11.03 2.58 -11.04
C ILE A 456 -12.30 2.91 -11.83
N THR A 457 -12.74 4.17 -11.80
CA THR A 457 -13.80 4.64 -12.69
C THR A 457 -13.21 5.15 -14.00
N VAL A 458 -13.86 4.78 -15.10
CA VAL A 458 -13.58 5.28 -16.46
C VAL A 458 -14.77 6.12 -16.88
N GLU A 459 -14.59 7.44 -16.86
CA GLU A 459 -15.67 8.41 -16.93
C GLU A 459 -15.65 9.17 -18.26
N GLY A 460 -16.56 8.79 -19.16
CA GLY A 460 -16.71 9.44 -20.45
C GLY A 460 -17.47 10.76 -20.35
N HIS A 461 -17.00 11.74 -21.09
CA HIS A 461 -17.62 13.05 -21.25
C HIS A 461 -17.84 13.38 -22.73
N SER A 462 -18.88 14.16 -23.01
CA SER A 462 -19.28 14.55 -24.36
C SER A 462 -19.32 16.08 -24.50
N ASP A 463 -19.09 16.54 -25.72
CA ASP A 463 -19.18 17.95 -26.09
C ASP A 463 -20.60 18.53 -25.90
N PRO A 464 -20.76 19.67 -25.19
CA PRO A 464 -22.06 20.33 -25.02
C PRO A 464 -22.55 21.15 -26.23
N MET A 465 -21.72 21.43 -27.25
CA MET A 465 -22.07 22.41 -28.29
C MET A 465 -23.33 22.07 -29.09
N GLY A 466 -23.55 20.79 -29.40
CA GLY A 466 -24.77 20.36 -30.09
C GLY A 466 -26.05 20.70 -29.31
N TYR A 467 -26.02 20.50 -27.99
CA TYR A 467 -27.11 20.86 -27.07
C TYR A 467 -27.26 22.39 -26.98
N LEU A 468 -26.17 23.12 -26.78
CA LEU A 468 -26.18 24.57 -26.62
C LEU A 468 -26.72 25.29 -27.86
N ARG A 469 -26.35 24.84 -29.07
CA ARG A 469 -26.88 25.38 -30.33
C ARG A 469 -28.39 25.18 -30.45
N LYS A 470 -28.90 23.99 -30.12
CA LYS A 470 -30.34 23.69 -30.16
C LYS A 470 -31.13 24.47 -29.11
N ARG A 471 -30.56 24.65 -27.91
CA ARG A 471 -31.17 25.49 -26.87
C ARG A 471 -31.22 26.96 -27.29
N LYS A 472 -30.13 27.51 -27.87
CA LYS A 472 -30.10 28.87 -28.41
C LYS A 472 -31.15 29.08 -29.51
N ALA A 473 -31.46 28.02 -30.27
CA ALA A 473 -32.51 28.02 -31.29
C ALA A 473 -33.93 27.75 -30.74
N ASN A 474 -34.14 27.80 -29.41
CA ASN A 474 -35.43 27.55 -28.75
C ASN A 474 -36.06 26.19 -29.11
N ALA A 475 -35.24 25.15 -29.28
CA ALA A 475 -35.75 23.80 -29.54
C ALA A 475 -36.60 23.28 -28.35
N PRO A 476 -37.65 22.47 -28.60
CA PRO A 476 -38.49 21.91 -27.55
C PRO A 476 -37.71 21.04 -26.54
N ASP A 477 -38.18 20.99 -25.29
CA ASP A 477 -37.51 20.24 -24.21
C ASP A 477 -37.34 18.74 -24.51
N VAL A 478 -38.29 18.14 -25.23
CA VAL A 478 -38.19 16.73 -25.67
C VAL A 478 -36.97 16.52 -26.57
N VAL A 479 -36.66 17.48 -27.44
CA VAL A 479 -35.46 17.43 -28.30
C VAL A 479 -34.20 17.61 -27.47
N LEU A 480 -34.20 18.57 -26.55
CA LEU A 480 -33.07 18.84 -25.65
C LEU A 480 -32.75 17.64 -24.75
N ASN A 481 -33.76 16.97 -24.20
CA ASN A 481 -33.61 15.77 -23.39
C ASN A 481 -33.11 14.58 -24.21
N ARG A 482 -33.57 14.43 -25.45
CA ARG A 482 -33.04 13.40 -26.37
C ARG A 482 -31.55 13.62 -26.66
N ILE A 483 -31.11 14.87 -26.85
CA ILE A 483 -29.70 15.21 -27.06
C ILE A 483 -28.88 14.87 -25.81
N LYS A 484 -29.36 15.26 -24.61
CA LYS A 484 -28.70 14.90 -23.34
C LYS A 484 -28.54 13.39 -23.19
N GLN A 485 -29.59 12.62 -23.44
CA GLN A 485 -29.55 11.17 -23.34
C GLN A 485 -28.61 10.53 -24.38
N SER A 486 -28.64 11.03 -25.63
CA SER A 486 -27.73 10.56 -26.68
C SER A 486 -26.28 10.83 -26.32
N ALA A 487 -25.97 12.03 -25.80
CA ALA A 487 -24.63 12.37 -25.35
C ALA A 487 -24.17 11.52 -24.16
N LYS A 488 -25.09 11.17 -23.25
CA LYS A 488 -24.83 10.25 -22.13
C LYS A 488 -24.47 8.86 -22.64
N ASN A 489 -25.28 8.29 -23.54
CA ASN A 489 -25.04 6.97 -24.14
C ASN A 489 -23.71 6.94 -24.92
N LEU A 490 -23.42 7.99 -25.70
CA LEU A 490 -22.16 8.12 -26.44
C LEU A 490 -20.95 8.13 -25.49
N SER A 491 -21.02 8.93 -24.43
CA SER A 491 -19.93 9.01 -23.46
C SER A 491 -19.69 7.68 -22.72
N LEU A 492 -20.77 6.95 -22.38
CA LEU A 492 -20.67 5.62 -21.77
C LEU A 492 -20.03 4.62 -22.73
N SER A 493 -20.47 4.59 -23.99
CA SER A 493 -19.91 3.70 -25.01
C SER A 493 -18.41 3.94 -25.21
N ARG A 494 -17.97 5.21 -25.20
CA ARG A 494 -16.55 5.55 -25.26
C ARG A 494 -15.78 5.08 -24.02
N ALA A 495 -16.34 5.26 -22.83
CA ALA A 495 -15.72 4.78 -21.59
C ALA A 495 -15.54 3.24 -21.59
N VAL A 496 -16.55 2.51 -22.06
CA VAL A 496 -16.47 1.04 -22.25
C VAL A 496 -15.36 0.68 -23.23
N LYS A 497 -15.31 1.33 -24.39
CA LYS A 497 -14.29 1.06 -25.41
C LYS A 497 -12.88 1.34 -24.89
N VAL A 498 -12.68 2.42 -24.15
CA VAL A 498 -11.38 2.77 -23.55
C VAL A 498 -10.96 1.74 -22.51
N ARG A 499 -11.88 1.28 -21.64
CA ARG A 499 -11.62 0.20 -20.69
C ARG A 499 -11.18 -1.08 -21.41
N GLU A 500 -11.86 -1.48 -22.47
CA GLU A 500 -11.51 -2.66 -23.26
C GLU A 500 -10.12 -2.53 -23.90
N GLU A 501 -9.81 -1.38 -24.50
CA GLU A 501 -8.50 -1.15 -25.11
C GLU A 501 -7.36 -1.15 -24.09
N ILE A 502 -7.58 -0.67 -22.86
CA ILE A 502 -6.60 -0.76 -21.78
C ILE A 502 -6.33 -2.21 -21.39
N ILE A 503 -7.37 -3.03 -21.21
CA ILE A 503 -7.22 -4.46 -20.89
C ILE A 503 -6.47 -5.18 -22.02
N ASN A 504 -6.89 -4.96 -23.27
CA ASN A 504 -6.23 -5.55 -24.44
C ASN A 504 -4.77 -5.09 -24.60
N PHE A 505 -4.48 -3.82 -24.29
CA PHE A 505 -3.12 -3.28 -24.31
C PHE A 505 -2.25 -3.89 -23.20
N ALA A 506 -2.80 -4.07 -22.00
CA ALA A 506 -2.11 -4.73 -20.89
C ALA A 506 -1.77 -6.19 -21.23
N GLU A 507 -2.73 -6.95 -21.75
CA GLU A 507 -2.54 -8.35 -22.14
C GLU A 507 -1.45 -8.49 -23.22
N ARG A 508 -1.50 -7.65 -24.27
CA ARG A 508 -0.44 -7.58 -25.30
C ARG A 508 0.93 -7.22 -24.73
N SER A 509 0.96 -6.47 -23.62
CA SER A 509 2.18 -6.10 -22.90
C SER A 509 2.65 -7.15 -21.88
N GLY A 510 1.92 -8.27 -21.76
CA GLY A 510 2.21 -9.34 -20.80
C GLY A 510 1.77 -9.05 -19.37
N VAL A 511 0.84 -8.10 -19.19
CA VAL A 511 0.27 -7.71 -17.90
C VAL A 511 -1.19 -8.14 -17.84
N VAL A 512 -1.56 -8.91 -16.83
CA VAL A 512 -2.96 -9.25 -16.57
C VAL A 512 -3.54 -8.26 -15.57
N LEU A 513 -4.61 -7.57 -15.97
CA LEU A 513 -5.39 -6.69 -15.12
C LEU A 513 -6.66 -7.38 -14.62
N ASP A 514 -7.09 -7.05 -13.41
CA ASP A 514 -8.40 -7.47 -12.94
C ASP A 514 -9.50 -6.60 -13.56
N GLY A 515 -10.20 -7.14 -14.55
CA GLY A 515 -11.29 -6.43 -15.21
C GLY A 515 -12.45 -6.03 -14.29
N SER A 516 -12.62 -6.64 -13.11
CA SER A 516 -13.66 -6.24 -12.15
C SER A 516 -13.28 -5.00 -11.33
N GLN A 517 -12.01 -4.59 -11.36
CA GLN A 517 -11.52 -3.34 -10.78
C GLN A 517 -12.03 -2.08 -11.54
N PHE A 518 -12.56 -2.24 -12.75
CA PHE A 518 -12.95 -1.10 -13.59
C PHE A 518 -14.47 -0.94 -13.67
N ALA A 519 -14.97 0.24 -13.32
CA ALA A 519 -16.34 0.67 -13.54
C ALA A 519 -16.42 1.74 -14.64
N THR A 520 -17.44 1.71 -15.49
CA THR A 520 -17.59 2.68 -16.60
C THR A 520 -18.78 3.59 -16.36
N ILE A 521 -18.61 4.86 -16.69
CA ILE A 521 -19.58 5.92 -16.40
C ILE A 521 -19.69 6.83 -17.62
N GLY A 522 -20.92 7.16 -18.03
CA GLY A 522 -21.18 8.18 -19.03
C GLY A 522 -21.83 9.41 -18.40
N HIS A 523 -21.10 10.52 -18.33
CA HIS A 523 -21.61 11.80 -17.82
C HIS A 523 -22.32 12.62 -18.89
N GLY A 524 -22.13 12.28 -20.16
CA GLY A 524 -22.62 13.06 -21.29
C GLY A 524 -22.11 14.50 -21.20
N ILE A 525 -23.04 15.45 -21.19
CA ILE A 525 -22.74 16.88 -21.12
C ILE A 525 -22.93 17.47 -19.71
N ASN A 526 -23.14 16.64 -18.68
CA ASN A 526 -23.51 17.12 -17.35
C ASN A 526 -22.31 17.55 -16.49
N GLN A 527 -21.08 17.13 -16.86
CA GLN A 527 -19.84 17.51 -16.19
C GLN A 527 -18.81 18.09 -17.19
N PRO A 528 -19.14 19.20 -17.88
CA PRO A 528 -18.24 19.83 -18.83
C PRO A 528 -17.04 20.47 -18.09
N ASN A 529 -15.86 20.44 -18.70
CA ASN A 529 -14.69 21.15 -18.18
C ASN A 529 -14.86 22.67 -18.23
N THR A 530 -15.75 23.18 -19.09
CA THR A 530 -16.11 24.60 -19.10
C THR A 530 -17.03 25.03 -17.94
N GLY A 531 -17.46 24.08 -17.10
CA GLY A 531 -18.32 24.34 -15.96
C GLY A 531 -19.81 24.48 -16.33
N ILE A 532 -20.63 24.72 -15.30
CA ILE A 532 -22.08 24.87 -15.42
C ILE A 532 -22.48 26.34 -15.24
N CYS A 533 -23.22 26.87 -16.21
CA CYS A 533 -23.75 28.23 -16.25
C CYS A 533 -25.26 28.18 -15.96
N GLY A 534 -25.63 28.36 -14.69
CA GLY A 534 -27.00 28.15 -14.22
C GLY A 534 -27.32 26.66 -14.14
N SER A 535 -28.20 26.16 -15.00
CA SER A 535 -28.60 24.74 -15.05
C SER A 535 -28.10 23.99 -16.29
N VAL A 536 -27.19 24.58 -17.06
CA VAL A 536 -26.66 24.01 -18.30
C VAL A 536 -25.14 24.18 -18.42
N PRO A 537 -24.48 23.44 -19.32
CA PRO A 537 -23.08 23.68 -19.64
C PRO A 537 -22.78 25.12 -20.04
N CYS A 538 -21.67 25.65 -19.56
CA CYS A 538 -21.14 26.92 -20.04
C CYS A 538 -20.67 26.76 -21.50
N PRO A 539 -21.04 27.69 -22.40
CA PRO A 539 -20.55 27.69 -23.77
C PRO A 539 -19.02 27.85 -23.81
N PRO A 540 -18.29 26.94 -24.48
CA PRO A 540 -16.87 27.13 -24.76
C PRO A 540 -16.62 28.43 -25.54
N LYS A 541 -15.64 29.20 -25.11
CA LYS A 541 -15.22 30.47 -25.73
C LYS A 541 -14.11 30.27 -26.76
N THR A 542 -13.32 29.21 -26.62
CA THR A 542 -12.18 28.90 -27.49
C THR A 542 -12.26 27.45 -27.98
N GLU A 543 -11.51 27.15 -29.04
CA GLU A 543 -11.37 25.77 -29.52
C GLU A 543 -10.76 24.85 -28.45
N GLN A 544 -9.80 25.36 -27.66
CA GLN A 544 -9.20 24.61 -26.56
C GLN A 544 -10.21 24.26 -25.47
N GLU A 545 -11.06 25.20 -25.07
CA GLU A 545 -12.16 24.95 -24.13
C GLU A 545 -13.19 23.97 -24.70
N TRP A 546 -13.42 24.01 -26.01
CA TRP A 546 -14.33 23.06 -26.66
C TRP A 546 -13.73 21.65 -26.65
N LEU A 547 -12.47 21.50 -27.05
CA LEU A 547 -11.75 20.24 -27.06
C LEU A 547 -11.59 19.64 -25.66
N SER A 548 -11.43 20.45 -24.62
CA SER A 548 -11.30 19.97 -23.25
C SER A 548 -12.55 19.27 -22.70
N ASN A 549 -13.72 19.45 -23.33
CA ASN A 549 -14.94 18.75 -22.94
C ASN A 549 -14.99 17.29 -23.45
N MET A 550 -14.20 16.94 -24.47
CA MET A 550 -14.14 15.60 -25.06
C MET A 550 -13.02 14.79 -24.41
N ARG A 551 -13.36 14.17 -23.28
CA ARG A 551 -12.39 13.48 -22.43
C ARG A 551 -12.93 12.21 -21.80
N VAL A 552 -12.01 11.34 -21.44
CA VAL A 552 -12.20 10.26 -20.47
C VAL A 552 -11.41 10.61 -19.24
N GLN A 553 -12.08 10.67 -18.09
CA GLN A 553 -11.43 10.87 -16.80
C GLN A 553 -11.30 9.53 -16.10
N PHE A 554 -10.10 9.23 -15.62
CA PHE A 554 -9.86 8.10 -14.72
C PHE A 554 -9.85 8.62 -13.30
N ARG A 555 -10.62 7.99 -12.41
CA ARG A 555 -10.48 8.21 -10.96
C ARG A 555 -10.17 6.91 -10.26
N ILE A 556 -9.18 6.96 -9.38
CA ILE A 556 -8.82 5.87 -8.49
C ILE A 556 -9.49 6.20 -7.16
N ILE A 557 -10.49 5.40 -6.80
CA ILE A 557 -11.33 5.64 -5.64
C ILE A 557 -11.12 4.56 -4.58
N GLN A 558 -11.01 4.99 -3.34
CA GLN A 558 -10.93 4.07 -2.22
C GLN A 558 -12.23 3.28 -2.07
N VAL A 559 -12.09 2.00 -1.78
CA VAL A 559 -13.21 1.13 -1.42
C VAL A 559 -13.32 1.15 0.10
N GLU A 560 -14.43 1.66 0.63
CA GLU A 560 -14.65 1.83 2.08
C GLU A 560 -14.47 0.49 2.82
N ALA A 561 -13.91 0.56 4.04
CA ALA A 561 -13.57 -0.61 4.86
C ALA A 561 -14.78 -1.52 5.18
N GLU A 562 -16.01 -0.97 5.15
CA GLU A 562 -17.26 -1.71 5.38
C GLU A 562 -17.93 -2.20 4.09
N SER A 563 -17.38 -1.87 2.91
CA SER A 563 -18.04 -2.22 1.66
C SER A 563 -17.75 -3.69 1.29
N SER A 564 -18.81 -4.48 1.14
CA SER A 564 -18.77 -5.90 0.72
C SER A 564 -18.34 -6.10 -0.75
N VAL A 565 -17.88 -5.03 -1.41
CA VAL A 565 -17.51 -4.96 -2.83
C VAL A 565 -16.22 -5.72 -3.09
N PHE A 566 -15.27 -5.64 -2.15
CA PHE A 566 -14.01 -6.35 -2.22
C PHE A 566 -14.19 -7.76 -1.65
N LYS A 567 -13.84 -8.75 -2.46
CA LYS A 567 -13.73 -10.15 -2.02
C LYS A 567 -12.24 -10.47 -1.94
N PRO A 568 -11.66 -10.58 -0.72
CA PRO A 568 -10.31 -11.10 -0.61
C PRO A 568 -10.26 -12.51 -1.22
N LEU A 569 -9.07 -12.87 -1.73
CA LEU A 569 -8.80 -14.17 -2.35
C LEU A 569 -9.02 -15.34 -1.39
#